data_AF-A0A2D5ZCV1-F1
#
_entry.id   AF-A0A2D5ZCV1-F1
#
_cell.length_a   1.000
_cell.length_b   1.000
_cell.length_c   1.000
_cell.angle_alpha   90.00
_cell.angle_beta   90.00
_cell.angle_gamma   90.00
#
_symmetry.space_group_name_H-M   'P 1'
#
loop_
_entity.id
_entity.type
_entity.pdbx_description
1 polymer ?
#
loop_
_entity_poly.entity_id
_entity_poly.type
_entity_poly.pdbx_seq_one_letter_code
_entity_poly.pdbx_strand_id
1 'polypeptide(L)'
;MFFDAFTRFGPEPRRHGAHPWRLEQLTAEMQHCSISGALVAFSAQYTYDAMLENRRLLDRIAKHDHLFPIWVVMPHWAGDFPDPDELLDRMSEHDVRAAALCPKRHAWDLGSRTSRPLLDALERAKVLSIIQYEPETDRTAIENLVTEHPGLPVLLTHDTWGRTRETMALLRNFPNLHLAFDHFQVNHGHEFLVEHGCEDQLVFASNAPAMSMGAHRLYVDYAEVPDAVREKTSSGNLVRLLKGLTPPREIVNGNEDRIMAEARQGKPLSDLVLDAHTHMMDEGAYIGGAGGNMLDGGPDGIHRLAQRLGVDGMGIMSWNGPVSVQADEGNECVRTALDAFPDVYWGLATFDVARDSAQTQRAKLEAIFAARRFLGLKPYPEYDIAYDDPRYDVWWEFGNERHLYAAFHPVRWYEAGEFESVCSRFPDLTVIAYHCGGSYEIADVAIELARKFPNFRAEITLTPSCLGIIDYLVEGCGADRVLYGSDQPMRDPRQQLGWVVYSRLSVDDKLKVLGRNMQQIVEHIRAHQ
;
A
#
# COMPACT_ATOMS: atom_id res chain seq x y z
N MET A 1 1.07 0.81 -22.42
CA MET A 1 1.24 2.22 -21.98
C MET A 1 0.54 2.48 -20.66
N PHE A 2 1.21 3.15 -19.72
CA PHE A 2 0.60 3.67 -18.47
C PHE A 2 0.46 5.19 -18.50
N PHE A 3 -0.64 5.71 -17.97
CA PHE A 3 -0.92 7.14 -17.81
C PHE A 3 -1.47 7.39 -16.41
N ASP A 4 -0.69 8.07 -15.56
CA ASP A 4 -1.01 8.29 -14.15
C ASP A 4 -2.02 9.43 -13.96
N ALA A 5 -3.15 9.14 -13.30
CA ALA A 5 -4.21 10.11 -13.08
C ALA A 5 -3.98 11.07 -11.90
N PHE A 6 -3.01 10.79 -11.01
CA PHE A 6 -2.78 11.68 -9.88
C PHE A 6 -1.34 11.58 -9.34
N THR A 7 -0.58 12.64 -9.56
CA THR A 7 0.75 12.86 -8.98
C THR A 7 0.86 14.29 -8.44
N ARG A 8 1.80 14.54 -7.52
CA ARG A 8 2.01 15.87 -6.93
C ARG A 8 3.47 16.12 -6.62
N PHE A 9 4.04 17.26 -6.99
CA PHE A 9 5.41 17.62 -6.60
C PHE A 9 5.45 18.98 -5.90
N GLY A 10 6.57 19.29 -5.27
CA GLY A 10 6.80 20.52 -4.52
C GLY A 10 6.94 20.26 -3.02
N PRO A 11 7.60 21.19 -2.30
CA PRO A 11 7.85 21.04 -0.88
C PRO A 11 6.53 21.02 -0.10
N GLU A 12 6.50 20.23 0.97
CA GLU A 12 5.37 20.14 1.90
C GLU A 12 5.84 20.40 3.33
N PRO A 13 5.03 21.07 4.17
CA PRO A 13 5.36 21.25 5.57
C PRO A 13 5.36 19.91 6.30
N ARG A 14 6.28 19.74 7.26
CA ARG A 14 6.34 18.57 8.16
C ARG A 14 6.56 17.22 7.44
N ARG A 15 7.21 17.21 6.28
CA ARG A 15 7.71 15.97 5.65
C ARG A 15 9.14 15.66 6.07
N HIS A 16 9.45 14.38 6.19
CA HIS A 16 10.82 13.89 6.36
C HIS A 16 11.76 14.40 5.26
N GLY A 17 13.01 14.68 5.61
CA GLY A 17 14.00 15.23 4.67
C GLY A 17 14.38 14.31 3.51
N ALA A 18 14.25 12.99 3.69
CA ALA A 18 14.50 12.00 2.65
C ALA A 18 13.31 11.80 1.68
N HIS A 19 12.12 12.30 2.04
CA HIS A 19 10.93 12.14 1.21
C HIS A 19 11.11 12.87 -0.14
N PRO A 20 10.94 12.21 -1.29
CA PRO A 20 11.10 12.87 -2.58
C PRO A 20 9.98 13.91 -2.80
N TRP A 21 10.32 15.04 -3.43
CA TRP A 21 9.36 16.12 -3.68
C TRP A 21 9.67 16.94 -4.93
N ARG A 22 10.82 16.73 -5.57
CA ARG A 22 11.23 17.51 -6.74
C ARG A 22 10.63 16.95 -8.02
N LEU A 23 10.41 17.83 -9.00
CA LEU A 23 9.89 17.43 -10.31
C LEU A 23 10.82 16.42 -11.00
N GLU A 24 12.14 16.60 -10.86
CA GLU A 24 13.13 15.72 -11.45
C GLU A 24 13.02 14.30 -10.88
N GLN A 25 12.75 14.17 -9.58
CA GLN A 25 12.54 12.86 -8.93
C GLN A 25 11.27 12.19 -9.45
N LEU A 26 10.18 12.95 -9.63
CA LEU A 26 8.94 12.44 -10.22
C LEU A 26 9.18 11.93 -11.65
N THR A 27 9.82 12.73 -12.51
CA THR A 27 10.09 12.33 -13.90
C THR A 27 11.08 11.16 -14.02
N ALA A 28 12.07 11.08 -13.12
CA ALA A 28 12.99 9.96 -13.06
C ALA A 28 12.28 8.66 -12.63
N GLU A 29 11.30 8.77 -11.73
CA GLU A 29 10.46 7.64 -11.34
C GLU A 29 9.56 7.19 -12.50
N MET A 30 8.94 8.11 -13.24
CA MET A 30 8.18 7.77 -14.44
C MET A 30 9.01 7.01 -15.47
N GLN A 31 10.25 7.45 -15.71
CA GLN A 31 11.18 6.75 -16.61
C GLN A 31 11.52 5.35 -16.11
N HIS A 32 11.85 5.23 -14.82
CA HIS A 32 12.21 3.96 -14.18
C HIS A 32 11.06 2.95 -14.22
N CYS A 33 9.83 3.42 -14.01
CA CYS A 33 8.64 2.59 -13.97
C CYS A 33 7.88 2.51 -15.30
N SER A 34 8.44 2.99 -16.42
CA SER A 34 7.79 3.02 -17.74
C SER A 34 6.38 3.64 -17.73
N ILE A 35 6.21 4.76 -17.03
CA ILE A 35 4.96 5.54 -16.99
C ILE A 35 5.05 6.65 -18.03
N SER A 36 4.16 6.62 -19.02
CA SER A 36 4.27 7.41 -20.24
C SER A 36 3.79 8.84 -20.12
N GLY A 37 2.92 9.12 -19.16
CA GLY A 37 2.47 10.46 -18.82
C GLY A 37 1.82 10.51 -17.44
N ALA A 38 1.61 11.73 -16.94
CA ALA A 38 0.98 11.92 -15.63
C ALA A 38 0.18 13.23 -15.57
N LEU A 39 -0.95 13.19 -14.88
CA LEU A 39 -1.60 14.38 -14.34
C LEU A 39 -0.82 14.84 -13.10
N VAL A 40 -0.41 16.11 -13.06
CA VAL A 40 0.49 16.68 -12.05
C VAL A 40 -0.12 17.86 -11.32
N ALA A 41 -0.12 17.82 -9.99
CA ALA A 41 -0.40 18.95 -9.12
C ALA A 41 0.90 19.51 -8.51
N PHE A 42 0.85 20.73 -7.99
CA PHE A 42 1.92 21.36 -7.21
C PHE A 42 1.49 21.54 -5.75
N SER A 43 2.33 21.11 -4.80
CA SER A 43 2.03 21.12 -3.35
C SER A 43 1.57 22.49 -2.84
N ALA A 44 2.13 23.60 -3.35
CA ALA A 44 1.75 24.93 -2.90
C ALA A 44 0.34 25.35 -3.32
N GLN A 45 -0.30 24.70 -4.31
CA GLN A 45 -1.73 24.93 -4.62
C GLN A 45 -2.64 24.64 -3.41
N TYR A 46 -2.18 23.79 -2.49
CA TYR A 46 -2.92 23.37 -1.29
C TYR A 46 -2.64 24.22 -0.06
N THR A 47 -1.57 25.03 -0.06
CA THR A 47 -1.08 25.76 1.12
C THR A 47 -0.90 27.25 0.88
N TYR A 48 -1.11 27.73 -0.35
CA TYR A 48 -0.98 29.12 -0.75
C TYR A 48 -2.11 29.52 -1.72
N ASP A 49 -1.98 30.67 -2.39
CA ASP A 49 -2.95 31.13 -3.40
C ASP A 49 -3.06 30.11 -4.54
N ALA A 50 -4.22 29.43 -4.59
CA ALA A 50 -4.46 28.33 -5.51
C ALA A 50 -4.40 28.78 -6.97
N MET A 51 -4.97 29.94 -7.33
CA MET A 51 -5.00 30.40 -8.72
C MET A 51 -3.63 30.90 -9.20
N LEU A 52 -2.85 31.51 -8.31
CA LEU A 52 -1.46 31.86 -8.59
C LEU A 52 -0.62 30.59 -8.82
N GLU A 53 -0.72 29.60 -7.95
CA GLU A 53 0.07 28.37 -8.08
C GLU A 53 -0.42 27.46 -9.22
N ASN A 54 -1.71 27.49 -9.57
CA ASN A 54 -2.23 26.88 -10.81
C ASN A 54 -1.54 27.42 -12.05
N ARG A 55 -1.34 28.74 -12.14
CA ARG A 55 -0.63 29.36 -13.27
C ARG A 55 0.85 29.04 -13.26
N ARG A 56 1.51 29.17 -12.10
CA ARG A 56 2.95 28.84 -11.96
C ARG A 56 3.25 27.37 -12.23
N LEU A 57 2.29 26.46 -12.01
CA LEU A 57 2.43 25.06 -12.39
C LEU A 57 2.67 24.91 -13.91
N LEU A 58 1.96 25.68 -14.75
CA LEU A 58 2.15 25.65 -16.20
C LEU A 58 3.60 25.94 -16.59
N ASP A 59 4.19 26.98 -16.00
CA ASP A 59 5.59 27.36 -16.25
C ASP A 59 6.56 26.26 -15.81
N ARG A 60 6.28 25.60 -14.68
CA ARG A 60 7.13 24.54 -14.12
C ARG A 60 7.16 23.29 -15.00
N ILE A 61 6.04 22.96 -15.66
CA ILE A 61 5.91 21.73 -16.45
C ILE A 61 6.05 21.98 -17.96
N ALA A 62 6.19 23.24 -18.41
CA ALA A 62 6.21 23.61 -19.83
C ALA A 62 7.25 22.86 -20.68
N LYS A 63 8.33 22.36 -20.08
CA LYS A 63 9.37 21.58 -20.76
C LYS A 63 9.05 20.08 -20.88
N HIS A 64 7.95 19.62 -20.29
CA HIS A 64 7.57 18.22 -20.19
C HIS A 64 6.23 17.98 -20.88
N ASP A 65 6.29 17.57 -22.14
CA ASP A 65 5.14 17.29 -23.02
C ASP A 65 4.22 16.13 -22.60
N HIS A 66 4.64 15.37 -21.59
CA HIS A 66 3.95 14.20 -21.03
C HIS A 66 3.39 14.46 -19.63
N LEU A 67 3.51 15.70 -19.13
CA LEU A 67 2.94 16.13 -17.86
C LEU A 67 1.78 17.08 -18.12
N PHE A 68 0.63 16.80 -17.51
CA PHE A 68 -0.60 17.55 -17.74
C PHE A 68 -1.10 18.16 -16.43
N PRO A 69 -1.46 19.45 -16.40
CA PRO A 69 -1.74 20.15 -15.16
C PRO A 69 -3.04 19.69 -14.50
N ILE A 70 -3.01 19.53 -13.18
CA ILE A 70 -4.18 19.50 -12.31
C ILE A 70 -4.30 20.88 -11.65
N TRP A 71 -5.44 21.54 -11.80
CA TRP A 71 -5.71 22.79 -11.10
C TRP A 71 -6.48 22.54 -9.81
N VAL A 72 -6.08 23.20 -8.72
CA VAL A 72 -6.91 23.25 -7.51
C VAL A 72 -7.97 24.33 -7.70
N VAL A 73 -9.23 23.99 -7.47
CA VAL A 73 -10.37 24.91 -7.67
C VAL A 73 -11.22 25.03 -6.41
N MET A 74 -11.82 26.21 -6.21
CA MET A 74 -12.65 26.53 -5.05
C MET A 74 -13.75 27.54 -5.40
N PRO A 75 -14.79 27.69 -4.55
CA PRO A 75 -15.87 28.66 -4.80
C PRO A 75 -15.38 30.12 -4.82
N HIS A 76 -16.03 30.95 -5.64
CA HIS A 76 -15.66 32.35 -5.92
C HIS A 76 -16.15 33.38 -4.90
N TRP A 77 -17.04 32.99 -3.97
CA TRP A 77 -17.86 33.92 -3.18
C TRP A 77 -17.10 34.97 -2.36
N ALA A 78 -15.86 34.69 -1.96
CA ALA A 78 -15.04 35.63 -1.20
C ALA A 78 -14.31 36.67 -2.09
N GLY A 79 -14.44 36.57 -3.43
CA GLY A 79 -13.82 37.46 -4.40
C GLY A 79 -12.31 37.24 -4.58
N ASP A 80 -11.77 36.19 -3.97
CA ASP A 80 -10.37 35.75 -4.04
C ASP A 80 -10.14 34.62 -5.05
N PHE A 81 -11.20 34.20 -5.75
CA PHE A 81 -11.14 33.19 -6.80
C PHE A 81 -12.06 33.57 -7.98
N PRO A 82 -11.71 33.20 -9.23
CA PRO A 82 -12.52 33.54 -10.40
C PRO A 82 -13.93 32.96 -10.35
N ASP A 83 -14.89 33.67 -10.93
CA ASP A 83 -16.23 33.14 -11.17
C ASP A 83 -16.17 31.87 -12.05
N PRO A 84 -17.13 30.94 -11.96
CA PRO A 84 -17.01 29.63 -12.59
C PRO A 84 -16.83 29.66 -14.11
N ASP A 85 -17.49 30.58 -14.82
CA ASP A 85 -17.33 30.69 -16.28
C ASP A 85 -15.95 31.26 -16.65
N GLU A 86 -15.45 32.25 -15.90
CA GLU A 86 -14.08 32.76 -16.09
C GLU A 86 -13.03 31.69 -15.78
N LEU A 87 -13.25 30.86 -14.75
CA LEU A 87 -12.40 29.72 -14.45
C LEU A 87 -12.35 28.75 -15.63
N LEU A 88 -13.49 28.39 -16.22
CA LEU A 88 -13.56 27.48 -17.36
C LEU A 88 -12.89 28.07 -18.61
N ASP A 89 -13.05 29.36 -18.88
CA ASP A 89 -12.38 30.04 -19.98
C ASP A 89 -10.85 29.94 -19.83
N ARG A 90 -10.33 30.22 -18.63
CA ARG A 90 -8.90 30.10 -18.31
C ARG A 90 -8.39 28.66 -18.38
N MET A 91 -9.19 27.67 -17.95
CA MET A 91 -8.84 26.25 -18.07
C MET A 91 -8.76 25.84 -19.54
N SER A 92 -9.72 26.28 -20.35
CA SER A 92 -9.76 26.02 -21.79
C SER A 92 -8.57 26.63 -22.53
N GLU A 93 -8.19 27.87 -22.20
CA GLU A 93 -7.02 28.56 -22.76
C GLU A 93 -5.72 27.77 -22.58
N HIS A 94 -5.60 27.02 -21.49
CA HIS A 94 -4.40 26.27 -21.12
C HIS A 94 -4.55 24.75 -21.25
N ASP A 95 -5.60 24.26 -21.91
CA ASP A 95 -5.94 22.82 -22.06
C ASP A 95 -5.95 22.03 -20.74
N VAL A 96 -6.45 22.65 -19.67
CA VAL A 96 -6.57 22.03 -18.35
C VAL A 96 -7.87 21.21 -18.30
N ARG A 97 -7.74 19.90 -18.12
CA ARG A 97 -8.87 18.95 -18.18
C ARG A 97 -9.19 18.26 -16.85
N ALA A 98 -8.36 18.48 -15.82
CA ALA A 98 -8.54 17.91 -14.49
C ALA A 98 -8.43 18.98 -13.41
N ALA A 99 -9.28 18.87 -12.40
CA ALA A 99 -9.32 19.76 -11.25
C ALA A 99 -9.34 18.97 -9.93
N ALA A 100 -8.55 19.38 -8.95
CA ALA A 100 -8.61 18.84 -7.60
C ALA A 100 -9.54 19.68 -6.73
N LEU A 101 -10.46 19.02 -6.02
CA LEU A 101 -11.32 19.63 -5.03
C LEU A 101 -10.77 19.34 -3.64
N CYS A 102 -10.49 20.39 -2.86
CA CYS A 102 -9.91 20.24 -1.51
C CYS A 102 -10.70 21.02 -0.45
N PRO A 103 -11.99 20.68 -0.22
CA PRO A 103 -12.91 21.48 0.57
C PRO A 103 -12.37 21.87 1.94
N LYS A 104 -11.87 20.91 2.73
CA LYS A 104 -11.33 21.18 4.06
C LYS A 104 -10.10 22.08 4.05
N ARG A 105 -9.17 21.85 3.14
CA ARG A 105 -7.90 22.59 3.07
C ARG A 105 -8.12 24.06 2.70
N HIS A 106 -9.14 24.33 1.89
CA HIS A 106 -9.53 25.68 1.48
C HIS A 106 -10.79 26.19 2.21
N ALA A 107 -11.15 25.57 3.34
CA ALA A 107 -12.22 26.01 4.23
C ALA A 107 -13.60 26.23 3.57
N TRP A 108 -14.00 25.35 2.66
CA TRP A 108 -15.34 25.33 2.08
C TRP A 108 -15.99 23.94 2.21
N ASP A 109 -17.32 23.90 2.05
CA ASP A 109 -18.11 22.67 2.19
C ASP A 109 -18.58 22.17 0.81
N LEU A 110 -18.24 20.91 0.52
CA LEU A 110 -18.61 20.23 -0.72
C LEU A 110 -20.13 20.10 -0.88
N GLY A 111 -20.85 19.78 0.20
CA GLY A 111 -22.31 19.55 0.18
C GLY A 111 -23.15 20.82 0.28
N SER A 112 -22.52 21.99 0.43
CA SER A 112 -23.22 23.27 0.57
C SER A 112 -23.84 23.73 -0.75
N ARG A 113 -24.95 24.48 -0.69
CA ARG A 113 -25.50 25.18 -1.87
C ARG A 113 -24.52 26.19 -2.48
N THR A 114 -23.54 26.66 -1.70
CA THR A 114 -22.52 27.61 -2.16
C THR A 114 -21.48 26.97 -3.07
N SER A 115 -21.31 25.64 -3.06
CA SER A 115 -20.41 24.94 -4.00
C SER A 115 -21.05 24.72 -5.37
N ARG A 116 -22.39 24.67 -5.45
CA ARG A 116 -23.15 24.34 -6.67
C ARG A 116 -22.71 25.08 -7.93
N PRO A 117 -22.51 26.42 -7.94
CA PRO A 117 -22.10 27.10 -9.17
C PRO A 117 -20.76 26.60 -9.75
N LEU A 118 -19.81 26.24 -8.87
CA LEU A 118 -18.54 25.63 -9.28
C LEU A 118 -18.78 24.22 -9.82
N LEU A 119 -19.51 23.38 -9.08
CA LEU A 119 -19.76 21.99 -9.45
C LEU A 119 -20.57 21.89 -10.76
N ASP A 120 -21.60 22.72 -10.94
CA ASP A 120 -22.37 22.83 -12.17
C ASP A 120 -21.48 23.22 -13.36
N ALA A 121 -20.50 24.12 -13.15
CA ALA A 121 -19.58 24.53 -14.21
C ALA A 121 -18.64 23.39 -14.60
N LEU A 122 -18.04 22.71 -13.61
CA LEU A 122 -17.19 21.54 -13.85
C LEU A 122 -17.97 20.41 -14.55
N GLU A 123 -19.24 20.21 -14.19
CA GLU A 123 -20.13 19.22 -14.80
C GLU A 123 -20.46 19.58 -16.26
N ARG A 124 -20.88 20.83 -16.53
CA ARG A 124 -21.13 21.33 -17.90
C ARG A 124 -19.93 21.12 -18.80
N ALA A 125 -18.73 21.41 -18.27
CA ALA A 125 -17.49 21.23 -18.99
C ALA A 125 -16.95 19.79 -18.94
N LYS A 126 -17.55 18.87 -18.17
CA LYS A 126 -17.04 17.51 -17.93
C LYS A 126 -15.55 17.50 -17.57
N VAL A 127 -15.16 18.36 -16.63
CA VAL A 127 -13.80 18.38 -16.07
C VAL A 127 -13.66 17.20 -15.10
N LEU A 128 -12.58 16.42 -15.24
CA LEU A 128 -12.27 15.36 -14.28
C LEU A 128 -12.03 15.97 -12.90
N SER A 129 -12.95 15.72 -11.97
CA SER A 129 -12.86 16.21 -10.60
C SER A 129 -12.22 15.17 -9.70
N ILE A 130 -11.05 15.49 -9.15
CA ILE A 130 -10.27 14.59 -8.30
C ILE A 130 -10.54 14.96 -6.85
N ILE A 131 -10.98 13.97 -6.06
CA ILE A 131 -11.24 14.11 -4.63
C ILE A 131 -10.35 13.12 -3.89
N GLN A 132 -9.64 13.63 -2.89
CA GLN A 132 -8.92 12.79 -1.93
C GLN A 132 -9.89 12.47 -0.78
N TYR A 133 -10.07 11.19 -0.50
CA TYR A 133 -10.73 10.80 0.72
C TYR A 133 -9.84 11.20 1.91
N GLU A 134 -10.43 11.88 2.89
CA GLU A 134 -9.78 12.22 4.15
C GLU A 134 -10.72 11.72 5.26
N PRO A 135 -10.23 11.23 6.42
CA PRO A 135 -11.09 10.64 7.46
C PRO A 135 -12.23 11.53 7.95
N GLU A 136 -12.05 12.84 7.94
CA GLU A 136 -13.07 13.81 8.34
C GLU A 136 -13.96 14.26 7.17
N THR A 137 -13.75 13.74 5.96
CA THR A 137 -14.61 14.03 4.80
C THR A 137 -15.91 13.28 5.04
N ASP A 138 -17.00 14.03 5.18
CA ASP A 138 -18.32 13.45 5.39
C ASP A 138 -18.60 12.45 4.26
N ARG A 139 -18.83 11.18 4.65
CA ARG A 139 -19.12 10.07 3.74
C ARG A 139 -20.28 10.41 2.82
N THR A 140 -21.26 11.14 3.35
CA THR A 140 -22.45 11.60 2.64
C THR A 140 -22.11 12.62 1.56
N ALA A 141 -21.01 13.38 1.70
CA ALA A 141 -20.69 14.44 0.75
C ALA A 141 -20.29 13.90 -0.64
N ILE A 142 -19.58 12.76 -0.70
CA ILE A 142 -19.23 12.12 -1.98
C ILE A 142 -20.49 11.56 -2.64
N GLU A 143 -21.32 10.84 -1.90
CA GLU A 143 -22.58 10.29 -2.41
C GLU A 143 -23.51 11.41 -2.93
N ASN A 144 -23.66 12.50 -2.16
CA ASN A 144 -24.45 13.67 -2.57
C ASN A 144 -23.88 14.30 -3.84
N LEU A 145 -22.56 14.46 -3.95
CA LEU A 145 -21.93 15.02 -5.14
C LEU A 145 -22.26 14.20 -6.39
N VAL A 146 -22.05 12.88 -6.36
CA VAL A 146 -22.26 12.03 -7.54
C VAL A 146 -23.74 11.83 -7.86
N THR A 147 -24.62 11.97 -6.86
CA THR A 147 -26.08 11.95 -7.03
C THR A 147 -26.59 13.23 -7.69
N GLU A 148 -26.13 14.39 -7.21
CA GLU A 148 -26.61 15.70 -7.68
C GLU A 148 -25.97 16.12 -9.01
N HIS A 149 -24.77 15.62 -9.31
CA HIS A 149 -24.00 15.93 -10.54
C HIS A 149 -23.68 14.66 -11.33
N PRO A 150 -24.68 13.93 -11.88
CA PRO A 150 -24.47 12.65 -12.55
C PRO A 150 -23.65 12.75 -13.86
N GLY A 151 -23.48 13.96 -14.40
CA GLY A 151 -22.64 14.23 -15.57
C GLY A 151 -21.18 14.58 -15.23
N LEU A 152 -20.85 14.81 -13.96
CA LEU A 152 -19.52 15.17 -13.51
C LEU A 152 -18.66 13.91 -13.30
N PRO A 153 -17.57 13.71 -14.06
CA PRO A 153 -16.63 12.63 -13.78
C PRO A 153 -15.86 12.92 -12.49
N VAL A 154 -15.96 12.04 -11.51
CA VAL A 154 -15.30 12.14 -10.20
C VAL A 154 -14.31 11.00 -10.03
N LEU A 155 -13.03 11.30 -9.81
CA LEU A 155 -12.01 10.31 -9.42
C LEU A 155 -11.78 10.39 -7.91
N LEU A 156 -12.06 9.29 -7.22
CA LEU A 156 -11.76 9.11 -5.81
C LEU A 156 -10.36 8.52 -5.64
N THR A 157 -9.52 9.21 -4.89
CA THR A 157 -8.18 8.78 -4.48
C THR A 157 -8.11 8.66 -2.95
N HIS A 158 -7.11 7.99 -2.41
CA HIS A 158 -6.93 7.77 -0.97
C HIS A 158 -8.08 6.99 -0.28
N ASP A 159 -8.94 6.32 -1.05
CA ASP A 159 -9.90 5.38 -0.47
C ASP A 159 -9.16 4.14 0.04
N THR A 160 -9.69 3.45 1.04
CA THR A 160 -8.95 2.38 1.72
C THR A 160 -9.66 1.04 1.62
N TRP A 161 -8.90 -0.04 1.70
CA TRP A 161 -9.44 -1.41 1.66
C TRP A 161 -10.52 -1.67 2.75
N GLY A 162 -10.42 -1.02 3.90
CA GLY A 162 -11.44 -1.09 4.97
C GLY A 162 -12.81 -0.55 4.56
N ARG A 163 -12.89 0.21 3.46
CA ARG A 163 -14.12 0.84 2.94
C ARG A 163 -14.76 0.09 1.78
N THR A 164 -14.19 -1.06 1.37
CA THR A 164 -14.64 -1.85 0.21
C THR A 164 -16.16 -1.98 0.07
N ARG A 165 -16.89 -2.26 1.16
CA ARG A 165 -18.36 -2.41 1.14
C ARG A 165 -19.09 -1.14 0.69
N GLU A 166 -18.65 0.02 1.17
CA GLU A 166 -19.23 1.31 0.80
C GLU A 166 -18.82 1.70 -0.61
N THR A 167 -17.53 1.58 -0.92
CA THR A 167 -16.98 1.88 -2.24
C THR A 167 -17.68 1.08 -3.33
N MET A 168 -17.90 -0.21 -3.10
CA MET A 168 -18.65 -1.08 -4.03
C MET A 168 -20.08 -0.59 -4.25
N ALA A 169 -20.78 -0.16 -3.19
CA ALA A 169 -22.13 0.37 -3.30
C ALA A 169 -22.15 1.66 -4.14
N LEU A 170 -21.19 2.56 -3.92
CA LEU A 170 -21.10 3.79 -4.70
C LEU A 170 -20.78 3.49 -6.17
N LEU A 171 -19.78 2.66 -6.46
CA LEU A 171 -19.38 2.36 -7.84
C LEU A 171 -20.53 1.75 -8.65
N ARG A 172 -21.31 0.82 -8.06
CA ARG A 172 -22.44 0.17 -8.77
C ARG A 172 -23.61 1.11 -9.07
N ASN A 173 -23.81 2.14 -8.26
CA ASN A 173 -24.94 3.05 -8.41
C ASN A 173 -24.58 4.32 -9.20
N PHE A 174 -23.29 4.69 -9.26
CA PHE A 174 -22.83 5.96 -9.82
C PHE A 174 -21.73 5.74 -10.87
N PRO A 175 -22.08 5.62 -12.18
CA PRO A 175 -21.11 5.35 -13.24
C PRO A 175 -20.15 6.50 -13.52
N ASN A 176 -20.42 7.69 -12.97
CA ASN A 176 -19.57 8.87 -13.02
C ASN A 176 -18.54 8.91 -11.87
N LEU A 177 -18.58 7.96 -10.92
CA LEU A 177 -17.55 7.78 -9.90
C LEU A 177 -16.48 6.80 -10.41
N HIS A 178 -15.23 7.17 -10.26
CA HIS A 178 -14.05 6.39 -10.63
C HIS A 178 -13.17 6.18 -9.40
N LEU A 179 -12.41 5.10 -9.38
CA LEU A 179 -11.59 4.68 -8.25
C LEU A 179 -10.12 4.54 -8.66
N ALA A 180 -9.24 5.11 -7.83
CA ALA A 180 -7.80 4.86 -7.86
C ALA A 180 -7.39 3.75 -6.90
N PHE A 181 -6.27 3.08 -7.19
CA PHE A 181 -5.71 1.99 -6.39
C PHE A 181 -4.49 2.40 -5.57
N ASP A 182 -4.33 3.69 -5.29
CA ASP A 182 -3.24 4.20 -4.45
C ASP A 182 -3.34 3.61 -3.03
N HIS A 183 -4.44 3.86 -2.33
CA HIS A 183 -4.68 3.32 -0.98
C HIS A 183 -5.70 2.18 -0.97
N PHE A 184 -6.47 2.00 -2.05
CA PHE A 184 -7.48 0.95 -2.18
C PHE A 184 -6.81 -0.37 -2.61
N GLN A 185 -5.92 -0.86 -1.76
CA GLN A 185 -5.06 -2.01 -2.02
C GLN A 185 -5.75 -3.33 -1.67
N VAL A 186 -7.03 -3.50 -1.97
CA VAL A 186 -7.80 -4.71 -1.59
C VAL A 186 -7.22 -5.95 -2.27
N ASN A 187 -7.01 -7.04 -1.53
CA ASN A 187 -6.57 -8.32 -2.11
C ASN A 187 -7.54 -8.78 -3.21
N HIS A 188 -7.03 -9.18 -4.38
CA HIS A 188 -7.86 -9.50 -5.56
C HIS A 188 -8.85 -8.38 -5.98
N GLY A 189 -8.57 -7.13 -5.61
CA GLY A 189 -9.52 -6.03 -5.79
C GLY A 189 -9.80 -5.74 -7.27
N HIS A 190 -8.82 -5.90 -8.14
CA HIS A 190 -8.99 -5.65 -9.58
C HIS A 190 -9.90 -6.71 -10.22
N GLU A 191 -9.72 -7.97 -9.87
CA GLU A 191 -10.57 -9.09 -10.30
C GLU A 191 -11.99 -8.90 -9.77
N PHE A 192 -12.13 -8.67 -8.46
CA PHE A 192 -13.41 -8.46 -7.79
C PHE A 192 -14.22 -7.33 -8.41
N LEU A 193 -13.61 -6.16 -8.65
CA LEU A 193 -14.33 -5.02 -9.22
C LEU A 193 -14.78 -5.27 -10.66
N VAL A 194 -13.98 -6.01 -11.45
CA VAL A 194 -14.32 -6.35 -12.84
C VAL A 194 -15.46 -7.38 -12.89
N GLU A 195 -15.44 -8.38 -12.02
CA GLU A 195 -16.55 -9.34 -11.89
C GLU A 195 -17.89 -8.67 -11.54
N HIS A 196 -17.84 -7.49 -10.90
CA HIS A 196 -19.00 -6.68 -10.54
C HIS A 196 -19.34 -5.58 -11.57
N GLY A 197 -18.69 -5.58 -12.74
CA GLY A 197 -18.99 -4.68 -13.85
C GLY A 197 -18.45 -3.26 -13.70
N CYS A 198 -17.40 -3.05 -12.89
CA CYS A 198 -16.81 -1.75 -12.63
C CYS A 198 -15.55 -1.47 -13.49
N GLU A 199 -15.28 -2.21 -14.57
CA GLU A 199 -14.06 -2.09 -15.35
C GLU A 199 -13.84 -0.69 -15.97
N ASP A 200 -14.93 0.03 -16.27
CA ASP A 200 -14.86 1.40 -16.81
C ASP A 200 -14.63 2.46 -15.70
N GLN A 201 -14.63 2.06 -14.44
CA GLN A 201 -14.43 2.96 -13.30
C GLN A 201 -13.01 2.91 -12.72
N LEU A 202 -12.19 1.96 -13.17
CA LEU A 202 -10.85 1.72 -12.62
C LEU A 202 -9.81 2.63 -13.29
N VAL A 203 -9.04 3.36 -12.51
CA VAL A 203 -8.05 4.32 -13.03
C VAL A 203 -6.71 4.13 -12.33
N PHE A 204 -5.65 3.95 -13.11
CA PHE A 204 -4.28 3.95 -12.58
C PHE A 204 -3.91 5.34 -12.03
N ALA A 205 -3.59 5.40 -10.74
CA ALA A 205 -3.01 6.57 -10.09
C ALA A 205 -2.05 6.11 -8.99
N SER A 206 -0.87 6.71 -8.93
CA SER A 206 0.16 6.29 -7.97
C SER A 206 0.30 7.21 -6.76
N ASN A 207 -0.20 8.45 -6.83
CA ASN A 207 0.08 9.49 -5.84
C ASN A 207 1.59 9.78 -5.67
N ALA A 208 2.40 9.50 -6.70
CA ALA A 208 3.82 9.77 -6.68
C ALA A 208 4.12 11.28 -6.58
N PRO A 209 5.24 11.66 -5.94
CA PRO A 209 6.26 10.80 -5.34
C PRO A 209 5.99 10.46 -3.87
N ALA A 210 4.78 10.68 -3.35
CA ALA A 210 4.45 10.24 -1.99
C ALA A 210 4.42 8.72 -1.87
N MET A 211 4.03 8.03 -2.94
CA MET A 211 4.03 6.57 -3.03
C MET A 211 4.77 6.11 -4.30
N SER A 212 5.17 4.84 -4.31
CA SER A 212 5.94 4.19 -5.37
C SER A 212 5.11 3.96 -6.64
N MET A 213 5.54 4.46 -7.80
CA MET A 213 4.87 4.15 -9.07
C MET A 213 4.95 2.66 -9.39
N GLY A 214 6.10 2.05 -9.13
CA GLY A 214 6.35 0.63 -9.38
C GLY A 214 5.45 -0.30 -8.59
N ALA A 215 5.18 0.02 -7.31
CA ALA A 215 4.24 -0.73 -6.48
C ALA A 215 2.84 -0.76 -7.12
N HIS A 216 2.29 0.40 -7.44
CA HIS A 216 0.95 0.53 -8.02
C HIS A 216 0.86 -0.03 -9.43
N ARG A 217 1.93 0.11 -10.22
CA ARG A 217 2.00 -0.48 -11.56
C ARG A 217 1.90 -2.00 -11.48
N LEU A 218 2.61 -2.62 -10.54
CA LEU A 218 2.65 -4.07 -10.44
C LEU A 218 1.27 -4.68 -10.11
N TYR A 219 0.43 -3.93 -9.40
CA TYR A 219 -0.96 -4.28 -9.18
C TYR A 219 -1.73 -4.50 -10.50
N VAL A 220 -1.51 -3.64 -11.49
CA VAL A 220 -2.15 -3.73 -12.80
C VAL A 220 -1.45 -4.76 -13.69
N ASP A 221 -0.11 -4.82 -13.70
CA ASP A 221 0.65 -5.75 -14.54
C ASP A 221 0.32 -7.23 -14.23
N TYR A 222 0.06 -7.56 -12.96
CA TYR A 222 -0.30 -8.92 -12.53
C TYR A 222 -1.79 -9.21 -12.45
N ALA A 223 -2.66 -8.20 -12.63
CA ALA A 223 -4.11 -8.37 -12.53
C ALA A 223 -4.59 -9.50 -13.46
N GLU A 224 -5.34 -10.45 -12.90
CA GLU A 224 -5.88 -11.63 -13.59
C GLU A 224 -7.20 -11.29 -14.29
N VAL A 225 -7.16 -10.24 -15.11
CA VAL A 225 -8.27 -9.73 -15.91
C VAL A 225 -7.88 -9.71 -17.39
N PRO A 226 -8.85 -9.72 -18.33
CA PRO A 226 -8.54 -9.67 -19.76
C PRO A 226 -7.65 -8.47 -20.13
N ASP A 227 -6.79 -8.64 -21.15
CA ASP A 227 -5.83 -7.62 -21.58
C ASP A 227 -6.50 -6.26 -21.88
N ALA A 228 -7.67 -6.29 -22.54
CA ALA A 228 -8.45 -5.08 -22.82
C ALA A 228 -8.88 -4.33 -21.55
N VAL A 229 -9.11 -5.03 -20.43
CA VAL A 229 -9.43 -4.41 -19.14
C VAL A 229 -8.18 -3.80 -18.50
N ARG A 230 -7.02 -4.48 -18.58
CA ARG A 230 -5.75 -3.89 -18.11
C ARG A 230 -5.38 -2.64 -18.90
N GLU A 231 -5.62 -2.62 -20.21
CA GLU A 231 -5.44 -1.44 -21.07
C GLU A 231 -6.39 -0.29 -20.67
N LYS A 232 -7.65 -0.60 -20.34
CA LYS A 232 -8.58 0.39 -19.78
C LYS A 232 -8.06 0.98 -18.47
N THR A 233 -7.68 0.16 -17.49
CA THR A 233 -7.20 0.67 -16.19
C THR A 233 -5.91 1.47 -16.30
N SER A 234 -4.93 0.96 -17.05
CA SER A 234 -3.59 1.56 -17.14
C SER A 234 -3.57 2.92 -17.84
N SER A 235 -4.48 3.16 -18.78
CA SER A 235 -4.58 4.44 -19.50
C SER A 235 -5.93 4.73 -20.13
N GLY A 236 -6.63 3.72 -20.69
CA GLY A 236 -7.81 3.94 -21.53
C GLY A 236 -8.97 4.69 -20.83
N ASN A 237 -9.24 4.37 -19.57
CA ASN A 237 -10.25 5.05 -18.77
C ASN A 237 -9.88 6.51 -18.51
N LEU A 238 -8.61 6.80 -18.17
CA LEU A 238 -8.14 8.17 -17.98
C LEU A 238 -8.22 8.97 -19.29
N VAL A 239 -7.80 8.39 -20.42
CA VAL A 239 -7.90 9.01 -21.74
C VAL A 239 -9.34 9.38 -22.07
N ARG A 240 -10.31 8.49 -21.78
CA ARG A 240 -11.75 8.77 -21.94
C ARG A 240 -12.18 9.95 -21.07
N LEU A 241 -11.78 9.98 -19.80
CA LEU A 241 -12.13 11.05 -18.86
C LEU A 241 -11.52 12.40 -19.25
N LEU A 242 -10.34 12.38 -19.87
CA LEU A 242 -9.65 13.57 -20.38
C LEU A 242 -10.00 13.90 -21.84
N LYS A 243 -11.10 13.35 -22.36
CA LYS A 243 -11.62 13.66 -23.72
C LYS A 243 -10.59 13.38 -24.83
N GLY A 244 -9.92 12.24 -24.75
CA GLY A 244 -8.96 11.77 -25.75
C GLY A 244 -7.55 12.33 -25.60
N LEU A 245 -7.24 13.04 -24.51
CA LEU A 245 -5.86 13.45 -24.21
C LEU A 245 -5.03 12.20 -23.92
N THR A 246 -3.93 12.02 -24.65
CA THR A 246 -3.00 10.90 -24.47
C THR A 246 -1.57 11.41 -24.28
N PRO A 247 -0.71 10.67 -23.56
CA PRO A 247 0.72 10.92 -23.59
C PRO A 247 1.25 10.89 -25.03
N PRO A 248 2.21 11.75 -25.40
CA PRO A 248 2.67 11.89 -26.79
C PRO A 248 3.47 10.68 -27.29
N ARG A 249 4.06 9.90 -26.38
CA ARG A 249 4.85 8.70 -26.69
C ARG A 249 4.78 7.72 -25.54
N GLU A 250 5.02 6.45 -25.83
CA GLU A 250 5.26 5.46 -24.78
C GLU A 250 6.66 5.61 -24.19
N ILE A 251 6.75 5.61 -22.85
CA ILE A 251 8.01 5.54 -22.13
C ILE A 251 8.23 4.08 -21.75
N VAL A 252 9.40 3.56 -22.10
CA VAL A 252 9.83 2.21 -21.77
C VAL A 252 11.20 2.32 -21.12
N ASN A 253 11.36 1.79 -19.91
CA ASN A 253 12.65 1.70 -19.26
C ASN A 253 13.55 0.76 -20.07
N GLY A 254 14.66 1.30 -20.58
CA GLY A 254 15.66 0.54 -21.35
C GLY A 254 16.72 -0.16 -20.49
N ASN A 255 16.73 0.09 -19.18
CA ASN A 255 17.71 -0.39 -18.22
C ASN A 255 17.08 -1.28 -17.13
N GLU A 256 15.96 -1.94 -17.44
CA GLU A 256 15.33 -2.87 -16.51
C GLU A 256 16.25 -4.05 -16.24
N ASP A 257 16.39 -4.42 -14.97
CA ASP A 257 16.97 -5.71 -14.62
C ASP A 257 15.99 -6.85 -14.92
N ARG A 258 16.49 -8.09 -14.83
CA ARG A 258 15.71 -9.28 -15.17
C ARG A 258 14.46 -9.49 -14.29
N ILE A 259 14.51 -9.11 -13.02
CA ILE A 259 13.38 -9.27 -12.08
C ILE A 259 12.27 -8.31 -12.49
N MET A 260 12.63 -7.05 -12.75
CA MET A 260 11.69 -6.04 -13.26
C MET A 260 11.10 -6.44 -14.61
N ALA A 261 11.92 -6.97 -15.52
CA ALA A 261 11.47 -7.40 -16.84
C ALA A 261 10.47 -8.57 -16.79
N GLU A 262 10.66 -9.55 -15.89
CA GLU A 262 9.71 -10.65 -15.65
C GLU A 262 8.39 -10.11 -15.07
N ALA A 263 8.49 -9.28 -14.04
CA ALA A 263 7.34 -8.71 -13.36
C ALA A 263 6.46 -7.85 -14.28
N ARG A 264 7.08 -7.01 -15.10
CA ARG A 264 6.38 -6.18 -16.09
C ARG A 264 5.63 -7.00 -17.16
N GLN A 265 6.11 -8.21 -17.45
CA GLN A 265 5.43 -9.13 -18.35
C GLN A 265 4.31 -9.91 -17.65
N GLY A 266 4.06 -9.65 -16.37
CA GLY A 266 3.11 -10.40 -15.55
C GLY A 266 3.49 -11.87 -15.44
N LYS A 267 4.78 -12.21 -15.48
CA LYS A 267 5.26 -13.60 -15.29
C LYS A 267 5.53 -13.85 -13.80
N PRO A 268 5.28 -15.05 -13.27
CA PRO A 268 5.80 -15.41 -11.95
C PRO A 268 7.31 -15.15 -11.91
N LEU A 269 7.80 -14.58 -10.81
CA LEU A 269 9.23 -14.36 -10.64
C LEU A 269 9.96 -15.71 -10.62
N SER A 270 11.10 -15.78 -11.30
CA SER A 270 11.89 -17.02 -11.41
C SER A 270 12.88 -17.24 -10.26
N ASP A 271 13.15 -16.19 -9.49
CA ASP A 271 14.00 -16.23 -8.31
C ASP A 271 13.23 -16.54 -7.03
N LEU A 272 13.97 -16.97 -6.00
CA LEU A 272 13.41 -17.24 -4.68
C LEU A 272 12.72 -16.00 -4.08
N VAL A 273 11.43 -16.14 -3.78
CA VAL A 273 10.65 -15.15 -3.03
C VAL A 273 10.00 -15.81 -1.82
N LEU A 274 10.30 -15.29 -0.63
CA LEU A 274 9.73 -15.76 0.63
C LEU A 274 9.04 -14.62 1.35
N ASP A 275 7.75 -14.78 1.61
CA ASP A 275 6.92 -13.79 2.30
C ASP A 275 7.04 -13.97 3.82
N ALA A 276 7.65 -13.00 4.51
CA ALA A 276 7.81 -13.06 5.96
C ALA A 276 6.54 -12.66 6.73
N HIS A 277 5.52 -12.11 6.06
CA HIS A 277 4.37 -11.49 6.70
C HIS A 277 3.08 -11.80 5.94
N THR A 278 2.40 -12.89 6.30
CA THR A 278 1.10 -13.26 5.72
C THR A 278 0.09 -13.66 6.78
N HIS A 279 -1.04 -12.97 6.82
CA HIS A 279 -2.19 -13.41 7.58
C HIS A 279 -2.97 -14.49 6.81
N MET A 280 -3.66 -15.35 7.56
CA MET A 280 -4.44 -16.46 7.05
C MET A 280 -5.84 -16.40 7.65
N MET A 281 -6.85 -16.62 6.81
CA MET A 281 -8.23 -16.80 7.25
C MET A 281 -8.62 -18.28 7.14
N ASP A 282 -9.72 -18.63 7.79
CA ASP A 282 -10.38 -19.91 7.50
C ASP A 282 -10.84 -19.95 6.04
N GLU A 283 -10.78 -21.12 5.42
CA GLU A 283 -11.21 -21.30 4.03
C GLU A 283 -12.68 -20.86 3.85
N GLY A 284 -12.94 -20.04 2.83
CA GLY A 284 -14.25 -19.43 2.58
C GLY A 284 -14.65 -18.27 3.50
N ALA A 285 -13.82 -17.87 4.47
CA ALA A 285 -14.06 -16.65 5.24
C ALA A 285 -13.76 -15.39 4.39
N TYR A 286 -14.54 -14.34 4.61
CA TYR A 286 -14.55 -13.15 3.74
C TYR A 286 -14.39 -11.83 4.50
N ILE A 287 -14.47 -11.88 5.85
CA ILE A 287 -14.52 -10.69 6.71
C ILE A 287 -13.50 -10.85 7.83
N GLY A 288 -12.52 -9.94 7.88
CA GLY A 288 -11.55 -9.85 8.99
C GLY A 288 -12.01 -9.00 10.18
N GLY A 289 -13.21 -8.41 10.12
CA GLY A 289 -13.71 -7.49 11.15
C GLY A 289 -13.62 -6.01 10.74
N ALA A 290 -14.26 -5.14 11.52
CA ALA A 290 -14.39 -3.69 11.28
C ALA A 290 -14.87 -3.25 9.87
N GLY A 291 -15.43 -4.17 9.09
CA GLY A 291 -15.99 -3.91 7.76
C GLY A 291 -15.05 -4.17 6.59
N GLY A 292 -13.80 -4.57 6.83
CA GLY A 292 -12.83 -4.92 5.78
C GLY A 292 -13.13 -6.27 5.14
N ASN A 293 -13.30 -6.27 3.81
CA ASN A 293 -13.34 -7.50 3.02
C ASN A 293 -11.90 -8.00 2.85
N MET A 294 -11.68 -9.29 3.03
CA MET A 294 -10.40 -9.96 2.83
C MET A 294 -10.62 -11.08 1.82
N LEU A 295 -10.63 -10.69 0.55
CA LEU A 295 -10.99 -11.58 -0.54
C LEU A 295 -9.97 -12.70 -0.65
N ASP A 296 -10.45 -13.92 -0.85
CA ASP A 296 -9.62 -15.12 -1.05
C ASP A 296 -8.51 -15.27 0.01
N GLY A 297 -8.83 -14.89 1.25
CA GLY A 297 -7.88 -14.89 2.37
C GLY A 297 -7.63 -16.26 3.02
N GLY A 298 -8.29 -17.30 2.52
CA GLY A 298 -8.06 -18.68 2.93
C GLY A 298 -6.82 -19.29 2.26
N PRO A 299 -6.41 -20.50 2.69
CA PRO A 299 -5.20 -21.14 2.18
C PRO A 299 -5.21 -21.36 0.66
N ASP A 300 -6.35 -21.68 0.05
CA ASP A 300 -6.44 -21.92 -1.40
C ASP A 300 -6.24 -20.63 -2.22
N GLY A 301 -6.86 -19.54 -1.76
CA GLY A 301 -6.77 -18.22 -2.39
C GLY A 301 -5.35 -17.64 -2.31
N ILE A 302 -4.78 -17.64 -1.10
CA ILE A 302 -3.41 -17.19 -0.86
C ILE A 302 -2.41 -18.03 -1.67
N HIS A 303 -2.57 -19.36 -1.72
CA HIS A 303 -1.67 -20.21 -2.49
C HIS A 303 -1.72 -19.91 -4.00
N ARG A 304 -2.92 -19.72 -4.54
CA ARG A 304 -3.11 -19.37 -5.97
C ARG A 304 -2.41 -18.07 -6.33
N LEU A 305 -2.57 -17.04 -5.50
CA LEU A 305 -1.93 -15.75 -5.73
C LEU A 305 -0.41 -15.83 -5.54
N ALA A 306 0.08 -16.61 -4.56
CA ALA A 306 1.50 -16.89 -4.40
C ALA A 306 2.11 -17.51 -5.68
N GLN A 307 1.46 -18.53 -6.26
CA GLN A 307 1.90 -19.14 -7.52
C GLN A 307 1.89 -18.14 -8.69
N ARG A 308 0.88 -17.27 -8.75
CA ARG A 308 0.76 -16.23 -9.79
C ARG A 308 1.94 -15.26 -9.75
N LEU A 309 2.42 -14.94 -8.56
CA LEU A 309 3.52 -14.00 -8.32
C LEU A 309 4.91 -14.65 -8.35
N GLY A 310 5.00 -15.97 -8.15
CA GLY A 310 6.27 -16.67 -7.96
C GLY A 310 6.77 -16.58 -6.52
N VAL A 311 5.86 -16.57 -5.54
CA VAL A 311 6.20 -16.69 -4.11
C VAL A 311 6.33 -18.16 -3.75
N ASP A 312 7.53 -18.57 -3.33
CA ASP A 312 7.88 -19.97 -3.07
C ASP A 312 7.48 -20.45 -1.68
N GLY A 313 7.41 -19.55 -0.71
CA GLY A 313 7.05 -19.92 0.66
C GLY A 313 6.70 -18.72 1.54
N MET A 314 5.97 -18.99 2.62
CA MET A 314 5.34 -17.94 3.42
C MET A 314 5.30 -18.27 4.92
N GLY A 315 5.63 -17.27 5.74
CA GLY A 315 5.38 -17.28 7.18
C GLY A 315 3.96 -16.86 7.47
N ILE A 316 3.13 -17.82 7.92
CA ILE A 316 1.70 -17.60 8.11
C ILE A 316 1.31 -17.51 9.58
N MET A 317 0.47 -16.53 9.88
CA MET A 317 -0.27 -16.40 11.14
C MET A 317 -1.74 -16.27 10.81
N SER A 318 -2.65 -16.68 11.69
CA SER A 318 -4.05 -16.42 11.40
C SER A 318 -4.40 -14.94 11.59
N TRP A 319 -5.56 -14.53 11.10
CA TRP A 319 -6.13 -13.22 11.40
C TRP A 319 -6.81 -13.21 12.78
N ASN A 320 -7.67 -14.20 13.04
CA ASN A 320 -8.48 -14.29 14.26
C ASN A 320 -7.64 -14.45 15.55
N GLY A 321 -6.50 -15.14 15.48
CA GLY A 321 -5.60 -15.36 16.62
C GLY A 321 -5.13 -14.04 17.23
N PRO A 322 -4.30 -13.27 16.51
CA PRO A 322 -3.80 -11.98 16.96
C PRO A 322 -4.91 -10.93 17.08
N VAL A 323 -5.69 -10.68 16.02
CA VAL A 323 -6.59 -9.51 15.93
C VAL A 323 -7.86 -9.68 16.75
N SER A 324 -8.41 -10.90 16.79
CA SER A 324 -9.63 -11.18 17.58
C SER A 324 -9.32 -11.75 18.97
N VAL A 325 -8.05 -11.87 19.33
CA VAL A 325 -7.59 -12.36 20.63
C VAL A 325 -8.08 -13.80 20.90
N GLN A 326 -8.14 -14.63 19.85
CA GLN A 326 -8.59 -16.04 19.85
C GLN A 326 -7.41 -16.96 19.51
N ALA A 327 -6.38 -16.96 20.36
CA ALA A 327 -5.10 -17.58 20.05
C ALA A 327 -5.19 -19.08 19.73
N ASP A 328 -6.04 -19.83 20.44
CA ASP A 328 -6.16 -21.28 20.26
C ASP A 328 -6.80 -21.63 18.90
N GLU A 329 -7.92 -21.00 18.55
CA GLU A 329 -8.57 -21.11 17.24
C GLU A 329 -7.66 -20.61 16.11
N GLY A 330 -6.90 -19.55 16.38
CA GLY A 330 -5.96 -19.01 15.42
C GLY A 330 -4.83 -19.97 15.07
N ASN A 331 -4.27 -20.65 16.06
CA ASN A 331 -3.25 -21.67 15.81
C ASN A 331 -3.83 -22.88 15.04
N GLU A 332 -5.09 -23.25 15.27
CA GLU A 332 -5.75 -24.32 14.50
C GLU A 332 -5.99 -23.91 13.03
N CYS A 333 -6.36 -22.66 12.78
CA CYS A 333 -6.44 -22.10 11.44
C CYS A 333 -5.08 -22.21 10.72
N VAL A 334 -3.98 -21.85 11.39
CA VAL A 334 -2.62 -22.03 10.85
C VAL A 334 -2.29 -23.50 10.58
N ARG A 335 -2.65 -24.42 11.47
CA ARG A 335 -2.44 -25.87 11.27
C ARG A 335 -3.19 -26.38 10.03
N THR A 336 -4.43 -25.95 9.84
CA THR A 336 -5.24 -26.31 8.67
C THR A 336 -4.58 -25.84 7.38
N ALA A 337 -4.09 -24.60 7.33
CA ALA A 337 -3.37 -24.07 6.18
C ALA A 337 -2.05 -24.81 5.92
N LEU A 338 -1.29 -25.11 6.98
CA LEU A 338 -0.08 -25.93 6.88
C LEU A 338 -0.40 -27.31 6.28
N ASP A 339 -1.49 -27.96 6.69
CA ASP A 339 -1.90 -29.27 6.19
C ASP A 339 -2.34 -29.25 4.72
N ALA A 340 -2.96 -28.15 4.28
CA ALA A 340 -3.33 -27.96 2.89
C ALA A 340 -2.10 -27.80 1.97
N PHE A 341 -1.09 -27.03 2.42
CA PHE A 341 0.11 -26.71 1.62
C PHE A 341 1.42 -26.85 2.42
N PRO A 342 1.83 -28.09 2.76
CA PRO A 342 2.91 -28.35 3.72
C PRO A 342 4.31 -27.92 3.27
N ASP A 343 4.53 -27.79 1.96
CA ASP A 343 5.84 -27.41 1.40
C ASP A 343 5.98 -25.90 1.18
N VAL A 344 4.88 -25.14 1.32
CA VAL A 344 4.83 -23.69 1.05
C VAL A 344 4.87 -22.90 2.35
N TYR A 345 4.17 -23.37 3.38
CA TYR A 345 3.94 -22.59 4.58
C TYR A 345 4.78 -23.05 5.78
N TRP A 346 5.14 -22.09 6.63
CA TRP A 346 5.53 -22.34 8.02
C TRP A 346 4.70 -21.46 8.96
N GLY A 347 4.39 -21.99 10.14
CA GLY A 347 3.52 -21.32 11.10
C GLY A 347 4.24 -20.32 11.99
N LEU A 348 3.54 -19.25 12.34
CA LEU A 348 3.81 -18.42 13.52
C LEU A 348 2.71 -18.67 14.54
N ALA A 349 3.11 -18.94 15.79
CA ALA A 349 2.17 -19.23 16.86
C ALA A 349 1.79 -17.94 17.62
N THR A 350 0.51 -17.80 17.94
CA THR A 350 0.00 -16.76 18.85
C THR A 350 -0.44 -17.41 20.16
N PHE A 351 -0.29 -16.74 21.29
CA PHE A 351 -0.82 -17.19 22.58
C PHE A 351 -1.49 -16.04 23.33
N ASP A 352 -2.21 -16.40 24.38
CA ASP A 352 -2.96 -15.44 25.17
C ASP A 352 -2.18 -15.01 26.42
N VAL A 353 -1.36 -13.96 26.28
CA VAL A 353 -0.57 -13.44 27.42
C VAL A 353 -1.40 -12.76 28.51
N ALA A 354 -2.63 -12.35 28.19
CA ALA A 354 -3.49 -11.65 29.13
C ALA A 354 -4.19 -12.62 30.09
N ARG A 355 -4.51 -13.83 29.64
CA ARG A 355 -5.33 -14.79 30.39
C ARG A 355 -4.59 -16.09 30.76
N ASP A 356 -3.62 -16.53 29.95
CA ASP A 356 -2.89 -17.76 30.25
C ASP A 356 -1.77 -17.55 31.28
N SER A 357 -1.67 -18.46 32.25
CA SER A 357 -0.53 -18.50 33.17
C SER A 357 0.77 -18.86 32.43
N ALA A 358 1.93 -18.48 32.97
CA ALA A 358 3.24 -18.86 32.43
C ALA A 358 3.37 -20.38 32.18
N GLN A 359 2.84 -21.21 33.08
CA GLN A 359 2.83 -22.68 32.91
C GLN A 359 1.93 -23.13 31.75
N THR A 360 0.76 -22.52 31.61
CA THR A 360 -0.17 -22.79 30.50
C THR A 360 0.46 -22.39 29.16
N GLN A 361 1.05 -21.20 29.10
CA GLN A 361 1.74 -20.69 27.90
C GLN A 361 2.88 -21.65 27.50
N ARG A 362 3.73 -22.06 28.44
CA ARG A 362 4.82 -23.03 28.17
C ARG A 362 4.28 -24.35 27.64
N ALA A 363 3.22 -24.90 28.24
CA ALA A 363 2.63 -26.16 27.78
C ALA A 363 2.06 -26.06 26.35
N LYS A 364 1.39 -24.96 26.02
CA LYS A 364 0.89 -24.67 24.67
C LYS A 364 2.04 -24.52 23.66
N LEU A 365 3.09 -23.77 24.02
CA LEU A 365 4.31 -23.61 23.21
C LEU A 365 4.93 -24.97 22.87
N GLU A 366 5.18 -25.82 23.86
CA GLU A 366 5.76 -27.16 23.62
C GLU A 366 4.85 -28.02 22.72
N ALA A 367 3.52 -27.97 22.92
CA ALA A 367 2.57 -28.73 22.11
C ALA A 367 2.53 -28.28 20.64
N ILE A 368 2.51 -26.97 20.38
CA ILE A 368 2.44 -26.41 19.03
C ILE A 368 3.74 -26.69 18.26
N PHE A 369 4.89 -26.46 18.91
CA PHE A 369 6.20 -26.57 18.27
C PHE A 369 6.70 -28.01 18.15
N ALA A 370 6.08 -29.00 18.81
CA ALA A 370 6.43 -30.42 18.69
C ALA A 370 6.41 -30.94 17.24
N ALA A 371 5.56 -30.37 16.38
CA ALA A 371 5.47 -30.75 14.98
C ALA A 371 6.57 -30.17 14.09
N ARG A 372 7.42 -29.26 14.60
CA ARG A 372 8.51 -28.58 13.86
C ARG A 372 8.09 -27.87 12.56
N ARG A 373 6.81 -27.49 12.47
CA ARG A 373 6.23 -26.73 11.34
C ARG A 373 5.99 -25.26 11.69
N PHE A 374 6.06 -24.93 12.98
CA PHE A 374 6.05 -23.56 13.47
C PHE A 374 7.49 -23.11 13.69
N LEU A 375 7.82 -21.94 13.13
CA LEU A 375 9.16 -21.36 13.19
C LEU A 375 9.17 -19.96 13.82
N GLY A 376 8.00 -19.35 14.00
CA GLY A 376 7.90 -18.01 14.56
C GLY A 376 6.85 -17.83 15.64
N LEU A 377 6.92 -16.68 16.30
CA LEU A 377 6.02 -16.21 17.35
C LEU A 377 5.35 -14.91 16.89
N LYS A 378 4.03 -14.83 17.08
CA LYS A 378 3.23 -13.68 16.66
C LYS A 378 2.48 -13.10 17.87
N PRO A 379 3.08 -12.17 18.62
CA PRO A 379 2.34 -11.36 19.59
C PRO A 379 1.56 -10.26 18.85
N TYR A 380 0.67 -9.54 19.54
CA TYR A 380 -0.13 -8.50 18.89
C TYR A 380 -0.54 -7.36 19.84
N PRO A 381 -0.63 -6.09 19.37
CA PRO A 381 -0.93 -4.94 20.23
C PRO A 381 -2.30 -4.96 20.91
N GLU A 382 -3.24 -5.78 20.42
CA GLU A 382 -4.64 -5.84 20.83
C GLU A 382 -4.82 -6.31 22.28
N TYR A 383 -3.77 -6.92 22.85
CA TYR A 383 -3.72 -7.22 24.28
C TYR A 383 -3.50 -5.98 25.16
N ASP A 384 -3.06 -4.85 24.60
CA ASP A 384 -2.65 -3.61 25.28
C ASP A 384 -1.58 -3.87 26.37
N ILE A 385 -0.63 -4.75 26.05
CA ILE A 385 0.50 -5.14 26.91
C ILE A 385 1.79 -4.94 26.12
N ALA A 386 2.72 -4.17 26.68
CA ALA A 386 4.03 -3.97 26.10
C ALA A 386 4.80 -5.28 25.97
N TYR A 387 5.56 -5.47 24.88
CA TYR A 387 6.26 -6.74 24.64
C TYR A 387 7.46 -7.01 25.55
N ASP A 388 7.91 -6.01 26.30
CA ASP A 388 8.92 -6.17 27.34
C ASP A 388 8.34 -6.45 28.73
N ASP A 389 7.00 -6.52 28.85
CA ASP A 389 6.31 -6.94 30.07
C ASP A 389 6.67 -8.41 30.41
N PRO A 390 6.90 -8.74 31.71
CA PRO A 390 7.25 -10.10 32.14
C PRO A 390 6.25 -11.20 31.73
N ARG A 391 5.01 -10.84 31.38
CA ARG A 391 4.03 -11.79 30.84
C ARG A 391 4.46 -12.42 29.52
N TYR A 392 5.33 -11.77 28.75
CA TYR A 392 5.89 -12.30 27.51
C TYR A 392 7.19 -13.10 27.70
N ASP A 393 7.81 -13.09 28.89
CA ASP A 393 9.13 -13.71 29.12
C ASP A 393 9.16 -15.18 28.72
N VAL A 394 8.09 -15.93 29.01
CA VAL A 394 7.99 -17.36 28.63
C VAL A 394 8.08 -17.57 27.12
N TRP A 395 7.52 -16.66 26.31
CA TRP A 395 7.59 -16.76 24.86
C TRP A 395 9.00 -16.46 24.37
N TRP A 396 9.62 -15.40 24.90
CA TRP A 396 10.92 -14.96 24.47
C TRP A 396 12.03 -15.91 24.89
N GLU A 397 11.98 -16.45 26.10
CA GLU A 397 12.86 -17.52 26.55
C GLU A 397 12.72 -18.75 25.66
N PHE A 398 11.49 -19.20 25.39
CA PHE A 398 11.23 -20.35 24.53
C PHE A 398 11.76 -20.14 23.11
N GLY A 399 11.53 -18.95 22.54
CA GLY A 399 12.00 -18.58 21.21
C GLY A 399 13.51 -18.44 21.13
N ASN A 400 14.14 -17.85 22.15
CA ASN A 400 15.59 -17.73 22.25
C ASN A 400 16.27 -19.11 22.34
N GLU A 401 15.77 -20.00 23.21
CA GLU A 401 16.27 -21.38 23.36
C GLU A 401 16.27 -22.18 22.05
N ARG A 402 15.37 -21.85 21.11
CA ARG A 402 15.14 -22.57 19.85
C ARG A 402 15.47 -21.74 18.61
N HIS A 403 16.10 -20.58 18.80
CA HIS A 403 16.48 -19.64 17.74
C HIS A 403 15.31 -19.17 16.84
N LEU A 404 14.07 -19.22 17.34
CA LEU A 404 12.88 -18.82 16.58
C LEU A 404 12.95 -17.34 16.16
N TYR A 405 12.03 -16.92 15.30
CA TYR A 405 11.81 -15.49 15.08
C TYR A 405 10.50 -15.01 15.74
N ALA A 406 10.49 -13.77 16.22
CA ALA A 406 9.30 -13.10 16.74
C ALA A 406 8.98 -11.92 15.84
N ALA A 407 7.74 -11.87 15.35
CA ALA A 407 7.35 -10.95 14.30
C ALA A 407 6.18 -10.07 14.75
N PHE A 408 6.44 -8.79 15.02
CA PHE A 408 5.46 -7.99 15.75
C PHE A 408 5.35 -6.52 15.33
N HIS A 409 4.14 -6.01 15.53
CA HIS A 409 3.76 -4.61 15.31
C HIS A 409 4.13 -3.83 16.56
N PRO A 410 4.75 -2.65 16.48
CA PRO A 410 4.99 -1.85 17.68
C PRO A 410 3.68 -1.53 18.41
N VAL A 411 3.59 -1.80 19.72
CA VAL A 411 2.38 -1.54 20.53
C VAL A 411 2.10 -0.04 20.62
N ARG A 412 3.16 0.75 20.71
CA ARG A 412 3.13 2.22 20.71
C ARG A 412 3.77 2.76 19.43
N TRP A 413 3.19 2.42 18.28
CA TRP A 413 3.59 2.84 16.93
C TRP A 413 4.99 3.50 16.83
N TYR A 414 6.01 2.65 16.67
CA TYR A 414 7.44 2.98 16.47
C TYR A 414 8.15 3.79 17.56
N GLU A 415 7.85 3.50 18.83
CA GLU A 415 8.80 3.72 19.94
C GLU A 415 9.81 2.56 20.02
N ALA A 416 11.12 2.86 20.11
CA ALA A 416 12.17 1.84 20.07
C ALA A 416 12.19 0.90 21.29
N GLY A 417 11.69 1.35 22.45
CA GLY A 417 11.96 0.74 23.76
C GLY A 417 11.63 -0.75 23.88
N GLU A 418 10.49 -1.17 23.33
CA GLU A 418 10.04 -2.57 23.38
C GLU A 418 10.98 -3.48 22.56
N PHE A 419 11.34 -3.04 21.34
CA PHE A 419 12.30 -3.76 20.50
C PHE A 419 13.67 -3.83 21.15
N GLU A 420 14.16 -2.73 21.73
CA GLU A 420 15.47 -2.71 22.37
C GLU A 420 15.55 -3.72 23.53
N SER A 421 14.52 -3.75 24.36
CA SER A 421 14.44 -4.63 25.51
C SER A 421 14.45 -6.10 25.08
N VAL A 422 13.58 -6.47 24.14
CA VAL A 422 13.49 -7.86 23.64
C VAL A 422 14.80 -8.26 22.94
N CYS A 423 15.32 -7.44 22.02
CA CYS A 423 16.56 -7.76 21.31
C CYS A 423 17.75 -7.93 22.27
N SER A 424 17.86 -7.08 23.30
CA SER A 424 18.96 -7.13 24.26
C SER A 424 18.88 -8.33 25.21
N ARG A 425 17.67 -8.73 25.62
CA ARG A 425 17.46 -9.81 26.59
C ARG A 425 17.53 -11.19 25.96
N PHE A 426 17.18 -11.29 24.67
CA PHE A 426 17.02 -12.54 23.94
C PHE A 426 17.83 -12.51 22.63
N PRO A 427 19.17 -12.59 22.71
CA PRO A 427 20.06 -12.38 21.55
C PRO A 427 19.99 -13.48 20.48
N ASP A 428 19.49 -14.68 20.82
CA ASP A 428 19.34 -15.80 19.89
C ASP A 428 17.97 -15.82 19.20
N LEU A 429 17.00 -15.03 19.69
CA LEU A 429 15.71 -14.80 19.05
C LEU A 429 15.89 -13.77 17.92
N THR A 430 15.44 -14.11 16.70
CA THR A 430 15.39 -13.11 15.62
C THR A 430 14.15 -12.23 15.78
N VAL A 431 14.33 -10.92 15.92
CA VAL A 431 13.21 -9.97 16.05
C VAL A 431 12.94 -9.32 14.70
N ILE A 432 11.74 -9.50 14.17
CA ILE A 432 11.29 -8.90 12.91
C ILE A 432 10.27 -7.79 13.24
N ALA A 433 10.62 -6.54 12.94
CA ALA A 433 9.72 -5.41 13.08
C ALA A 433 8.89 -5.24 11.80
N TYR A 434 7.57 -5.34 11.93
CA TYR A 434 6.64 -5.19 10.81
C TYR A 434 6.32 -3.72 10.53
N HIS A 435 6.20 -3.38 9.25
CA HIS A 435 5.86 -2.05 8.73
C HIS A 435 6.95 -0.99 8.70
N CYS A 436 8.21 -1.40 8.62
CA CYS A 436 9.35 -0.48 8.64
C CYS A 436 9.39 0.45 7.41
N GLY A 437 8.68 0.12 6.33
CA GLY A 437 8.54 0.99 5.15
C GLY A 437 7.38 2.00 5.24
N GLY A 438 6.58 1.97 6.31
CA GLY A 438 5.36 2.77 6.44
C GLY A 438 5.58 4.28 6.39
N SER A 439 6.74 4.76 6.83
CA SER A 439 7.21 6.12 6.64
C SER A 439 8.73 6.19 6.80
N TYR A 440 9.32 7.34 6.45
CA TYR A 440 10.76 7.55 6.65
C TYR A 440 11.13 7.69 8.13
N GLU A 441 10.26 8.29 8.95
CA GLU A 441 10.44 8.39 10.39
C GLU A 441 10.46 7.00 11.06
N ILE A 442 9.57 6.13 10.60
CA ILE A 442 9.54 4.73 11.01
C ILE A 442 10.82 4.00 10.58
N ALA A 443 11.28 4.23 9.35
CA ALA A 443 12.51 3.65 8.84
C ALA A 443 13.75 4.09 9.62
N ASP A 444 13.82 5.36 10.08
CA ASP A 444 14.91 5.83 10.92
C ASP A 444 15.03 5.02 12.22
N VAL A 445 13.89 4.78 12.89
CA VAL A 445 13.85 3.94 14.10
C VAL A 445 14.33 2.51 13.81
N ALA A 446 13.86 1.93 12.71
CA ALA A 446 14.29 0.58 12.29
C ALA A 446 15.79 0.52 11.97
N ILE A 447 16.35 1.56 11.35
CA ILE A 447 17.78 1.69 11.04
C ILE A 447 18.62 1.78 12.31
N GLU A 448 18.17 2.55 13.30
CA GLU A 448 18.83 2.64 14.61
C GLU A 448 18.86 1.28 15.32
N LEU A 449 17.72 0.57 15.35
CA LEU A 449 17.62 -0.77 15.93
C LEU A 449 18.51 -1.79 15.21
N ALA A 450 18.49 -1.81 13.87
CA ALA A 450 19.32 -2.72 13.06
C ALA A 450 20.83 -2.47 13.23
N ARG A 451 21.24 -1.24 13.54
CA ARG A 451 22.65 -0.90 13.83
C ARG A 451 23.07 -1.36 15.22
N LYS A 452 22.14 -1.34 16.19
CA LYS A 452 22.40 -1.68 17.59
C LYS A 452 22.31 -3.18 17.87
N PHE A 453 21.39 -3.89 17.22
CA PHE A 453 21.06 -5.27 17.53
C PHE A 453 21.25 -6.22 16.33
N PRO A 454 22.15 -7.22 16.41
CA PRO A 454 22.44 -8.12 15.30
C PRO A 454 21.28 -9.08 14.98
N ASN A 455 20.39 -9.32 15.93
CA ASN A 455 19.21 -10.18 15.80
C ASN A 455 17.96 -9.42 15.32
N PHE A 456 18.05 -8.13 15.03
CA PHE A 456 16.92 -7.33 14.51
C PHE A 456 16.84 -7.38 12.97
N ARG A 457 15.62 -7.41 12.43
CA ARG A 457 15.31 -7.35 11.00
C ARG A 457 14.14 -6.38 10.75
N ALA A 458 14.21 -5.64 9.64
CA ALA A 458 13.19 -4.70 9.22
C ALA A 458 12.34 -5.32 8.09
N GLU A 459 11.03 -5.47 8.29
CA GLU A 459 10.08 -5.90 7.27
C GLU A 459 9.37 -4.66 6.67
N ILE A 460 9.21 -4.62 5.35
CA ILE A 460 8.95 -3.36 4.61
C ILE A 460 7.48 -2.91 4.59
N THR A 461 6.52 -3.82 4.72
CA THR A 461 5.14 -3.64 4.22
C THR A 461 4.37 -2.53 4.88
N LEU A 462 3.76 -1.63 4.10
CA LEU A 462 2.57 -0.88 4.55
C LEU A 462 1.85 -0.22 3.37
N THR A 463 0.57 0.12 3.55
CA THR A 463 -0.27 0.78 2.54
C THR A 463 0.36 2.03 1.89
N PRO A 464 1.05 2.94 2.62
CA PRO A 464 1.67 4.11 2.01
C PRO A 464 2.65 3.82 0.87
N SER A 465 3.31 2.65 0.86
CA SER A 465 4.25 2.25 -0.20
C SER A 465 5.19 3.39 -0.63
N CYS A 466 5.74 4.13 0.33
CA CYS A 466 6.54 5.34 0.13
C CYS A 466 7.64 5.17 -0.93
N LEU A 467 7.69 6.09 -1.90
CA LEU A 467 8.72 6.06 -2.94
C LEU A 467 10.12 6.18 -2.31
N GLY A 468 11.02 5.26 -2.67
CA GLY A 468 12.44 5.27 -2.28
C GLY A 468 12.75 4.66 -0.91
N ILE A 469 11.74 4.24 -0.12
CA ILE A 469 12.00 3.74 1.23
C ILE A 469 12.80 2.43 1.26
N ILE A 470 12.65 1.57 0.23
CA ILE A 470 13.33 0.28 0.17
C ILE A 470 14.83 0.49 0.07
N ASP A 471 15.24 1.38 -0.83
CA ASP A 471 16.61 1.84 -0.98
C ASP A 471 17.14 2.46 0.32
N TYR A 472 16.33 3.31 0.97
CA TYR A 472 16.66 3.96 2.24
C TYR A 472 16.89 2.97 3.39
N LEU A 473 16.01 1.98 3.55
CA LEU A 473 16.13 0.92 4.55
C LEU A 473 17.37 0.05 4.29
N VAL A 474 17.63 -0.33 3.04
CA VAL A 474 18.81 -1.13 2.70
C VAL A 474 20.11 -0.35 2.91
N GLU A 475 20.16 0.94 2.55
CA GLU A 475 21.31 1.81 2.81
C GLU A 475 21.57 1.97 4.32
N GLY A 476 20.51 2.11 5.12
CA GLY A 476 20.62 2.32 6.57
C GLY A 476 20.90 1.05 7.39
N CYS A 477 20.17 -0.04 7.11
CA CYS A 477 20.22 -1.31 7.85
C CYS A 477 21.30 -2.27 7.33
N GLY A 478 21.61 -2.19 6.03
CA GLY A 478 22.30 -3.22 5.25
C GLY A 478 21.32 -4.20 4.59
N ALA A 479 21.62 -4.64 3.36
CA ALA A 479 20.74 -5.51 2.56
C ALA A 479 20.40 -6.84 3.23
N ASP A 480 21.28 -7.37 4.09
CA ASP A 480 21.08 -8.64 4.80
C ASP A 480 20.10 -8.55 5.99
N ARG A 481 19.51 -7.37 6.24
CA ARG A 481 18.62 -7.11 7.38
C ARG A 481 17.21 -6.64 7.02
N VAL A 482 16.91 -6.52 5.73
CA VAL A 482 15.60 -6.08 5.24
C VAL A 482 14.86 -7.27 4.64
N LEU A 483 13.57 -7.42 4.97
CA LEU A 483 12.74 -8.56 4.58
C LEU A 483 11.52 -8.10 3.79
N TYR A 484 11.18 -8.86 2.75
CA TYR A 484 9.90 -8.79 2.08
C TYR A 484 8.80 -9.40 2.97
N GLY A 485 7.66 -8.72 3.00
CA GLY A 485 6.38 -9.22 3.47
C GLY A 485 5.27 -8.67 2.58
N SER A 486 4.07 -9.23 2.63
CA SER A 486 2.91 -8.68 1.90
C SER A 486 1.82 -8.13 2.81
N ASP A 487 1.72 -8.67 4.03
CA ASP A 487 0.62 -8.45 4.96
C ASP A 487 -0.76 -8.68 4.30
N GLN A 488 -0.83 -9.65 3.38
CA GLN A 488 -2.07 -10.16 2.80
C GLN A 488 -2.85 -10.97 3.84
N PRO A 489 -4.18 -11.12 3.75
CA PRO A 489 -5.08 -10.71 2.66
C PRO A 489 -5.79 -9.37 2.90
N MET A 490 -5.42 -8.60 3.93
CA MET A 490 -6.03 -7.29 4.14
C MET A 490 -5.64 -6.30 3.02
N ARG A 491 -4.43 -6.48 2.48
CA ARG A 491 -3.95 -5.79 1.28
C ARG A 491 -3.41 -6.76 0.24
N ASP A 492 -3.34 -6.33 -1.01
CA ASP A 492 -2.87 -7.15 -2.10
C ASP A 492 -1.32 -7.25 -2.12
N PRO A 493 -0.75 -8.46 -2.23
CA PRO A 493 0.69 -8.67 -2.24
C PRO A 493 1.41 -8.07 -3.46
N ARG A 494 0.72 -7.83 -4.58
CA ARG A 494 1.33 -7.30 -5.83
C ARG A 494 2.00 -5.95 -5.61
N GLN A 495 1.38 -5.07 -4.81
CA GLN A 495 1.94 -3.73 -4.57
C GLN A 495 3.19 -3.79 -3.70
N GLN A 496 3.16 -4.62 -2.66
CA GLN A 496 4.32 -4.82 -1.78
C GLN A 496 5.49 -5.46 -2.54
N LEU A 497 5.20 -6.44 -3.41
CA LEU A 497 6.20 -7.04 -4.29
C LEU A 497 6.78 -6.01 -5.27
N GLY A 498 5.91 -5.20 -5.88
CA GLY A 498 6.28 -4.11 -6.79
C GLY A 498 7.22 -3.09 -6.17
N TRP A 499 7.13 -2.88 -4.86
CA TRP A 499 8.02 -1.99 -4.13
C TRP A 499 9.49 -2.44 -4.18
N VAL A 500 9.74 -3.75 -4.00
CA VAL A 500 11.09 -4.33 -4.08
C VAL A 500 11.54 -4.47 -5.53
N VAL A 501 10.66 -4.97 -6.41
CA VAL A 501 10.94 -5.17 -7.85
C VAL A 501 11.38 -3.86 -8.50
N TYR A 502 10.71 -2.74 -8.20
CA TYR A 502 11.02 -1.42 -8.74
C TYR A 502 11.96 -0.58 -7.87
N SER A 503 12.56 -1.12 -6.82
CA SER A 503 13.66 -0.44 -6.13
C SER A 503 14.87 -0.24 -7.05
N ARG A 504 15.78 0.69 -6.70
CA ARG A 504 17.03 0.94 -7.43
C ARG A 504 18.21 0.14 -6.87
N LEU A 505 17.91 -0.86 -6.05
CA LEU A 505 18.86 -1.83 -5.55
C LEU A 505 19.52 -2.64 -6.67
N SER A 506 20.71 -3.17 -6.38
CA SER A 506 21.33 -4.18 -7.24
C SER A 506 20.46 -5.44 -7.28
N VAL A 507 20.59 -6.26 -8.33
CA VAL A 507 19.87 -7.54 -8.40
C VAL A 507 20.21 -8.43 -7.19
N ASP A 508 21.46 -8.45 -6.72
CA ASP A 508 21.83 -9.27 -5.57
C ASP A 508 21.13 -8.81 -4.28
N ASP A 509 21.05 -7.50 -4.05
CA ASP A 509 20.34 -6.95 -2.89
C ASP A 509 18.83 -7.17 -2.98
N LYS A 510 18.23 -7.07 -4.18
CA LYS A 510 16.82 -7.44 -4.38
C LYS A 510 16.57 -8.88 -3.98
N LEU A 511 17.44 -9.82 -4.37
CA LEU A 511 17.30 -11.24 -4.03
C LEU A 511 17.43 -11.51 -2.53
N LYS A 512 18.26 -10.71 -1.83
CA LYS A 512 18.33 -10.74 -0.37
C LYS A 512 17.00 -10.37 0.27
N VAL A 513 16.46 -9.21 -0.12
CA VAL A 513 15.19 -8.70 0.42
C VAL A 513 14.02 -9.61 0.07
N LEU A 514 13.93 -10.07 -1.18
CA LEU A 514 12.83 -10.90 -1.69
C LEU A 514 12.74 -12.27 -1.02
N GLY A 515 13.86 -12.91 -0.70
CA GLY A 515 13.81 -14.28 -0.20
C GLY A 515 15.02 -14.79 0.57
N ARG A 516 16.26 -14.47 0.15
CA ARG A 516 17.45 -15.11 0.75
C ARG A 516 17.62 -14.79 2.23
N ASN A 517 17.23 -13.59 2.68
CA ASN A 517 17.32 -13.24 4.09
C ASN A 517 16.34 -14.07 4.94
N MET A 518 15.09 -14.24 4.48
CA MET A 518 14.11 -15.09 5.18
C MET A 518 14.51 -16.57 5.10
N GLN A 519 15.08 -17.00 3.97
CA GLN A 519 15.61 -18.35 3.81
C GLN A 519 16.65 -18.68 4.88
N GLN A 520 17.61 -17.79 5.10
CA GLN A 520 18.63 -17.96 6.13
C GLN A 520 18.03 -18.10 7.52
N ILE A 521 17.00 -17.31 7.85
CA ILE A 521 16.29 -17.38 9.13
C ILE A 521 15.60 -18.76 9.27
N VAL A 522 14.85 -19.18 8.25
CA VAL A 522 14.14 -20.47 8.25
C VAL A 522 15.10 -21.66 8.37
N GLU A 523 16.18 -21.66 7.59
CA GLU A 523 17.19 -22.72 7.60
C GLU A 523 17.93 -22.78 8.94
N HIS A 524 18.29 -21.62 9.51
CA HIS A 524 18.91 -21.52 10.83
C HIS A 524 18.01 -22.13 11.90
N ILE A 525 16.72 -21.78 11.94
CA ILE A 525 15.78 -22.34 12.92
C ILE A 525 15.66 -23.85 12.76
N ARG A 526 15.46 -24.34 11.53
CA ARG A 526 15.32 -25.77 11.25
C ARG A 526 16.55 -26.59 11.67
N ALA A 527 17.75 -26.00 11.61
CA ALA A 527 18.98 -26.64 12.07
C ALA A 527 19.07 -26.79 13.61
N HIS A 528 18.27 -26.02 14.37
CA HIS A 528 18.26 -26.03 15.84
C HIS A 528 17.01 -26.69 16.44
N GLN A 529 16.11 -27.24 15.61
CA GLN A 529 14.86 -27.86 16.06
C GLN A 529 14.93 -29.36 16.34
#